data_AF-A0AAV7EUT9-F1
#
_entry.id   AF-A0AAV7EUT9-F1
#
_cell.length_a   1.000
_cell.length_b   1.000
_cell.length_c   1.000
_cell.angle_alpha   90.00
_cell.angle_beta   90.00
_cell.angle_gamma   90.00
#
_symmetry.space_group_name_H-M   'P 1'
#
loop_
_entity.id
_entity.type
_entity.pdbx_description
1 polymer ?
#
loop_
_entity_poly.entity_id
_entity_poly.type
_entity_poly.pdbx_seq_one_letter_code
_entity_poly.pdbx_strand_id
1 'polypeptide(L)'
;MAAASASFSTVNFHSLNTRKHSKFAISRKFSSTASANFTFRTFPGTLISPRSGRYESYLCSVSCVSIKNQSAPPVRTKNYEFSDGLAEVELRLPLEGRDVPCFRDIFVDVKESFLSIRLLAYGSSTPILETALYEKIKPSETIWYIDEDQLVVNLKKLDTDVKWPDIAETWESLKVGLMQLLKGTSIYVVGESTETNQQVARELAVGLGYTPLNTGELLETYAKKSIDSWLISEGLDAVAEAEAAVLQSLSSHIRTSVGTLGGLYGAALRPDKWRHLHAGFTIWVSESEATDETSAKEEAQRNVLDGIKGYAEADVIVKLSRWDPEYCQTIAQSCLSALKQLILSDKQLPGKKSLYIRLGCRGDWPNIKPPGWDPSGGQDVSSDA
;
A
#
# COMPACT_ATOMS: atom_id res chain seq x y z
N MET A 1 24.32 22.57 -53.36
CA MET A 1 23.47 23.76 -53.20
C MET A 1 23.13 23.83 -51.72
N ALA A 2 23.53 24.91 -51.04
CA ALA A 2 23.36 25.26 -49.61
C ALA A 2 24.08 24.32 -48.59
N ALA A 3 25.22 24.68 -47.97
CA ALA A 3 25.48 25.73 -46.95
C ALA A 3 25.12 25.25 -45.52
N ALA A 4 25.85 25.50 -44.44
CA ALA A 4 27.18 26.06 -44.18
C ALA A 4 27.41 25.97 -42.64
N SER A 5 28.70 25.95 -42.23
CA SER A 5 29.27 26.65 -41.04
C SER A 5 28.80 26.26 -39.61
N ALA A 6 29.59 26.26 -38.53
CA ALA A 6 30.95 26.72 -38.24
C ALA A 6 31.45 26.02 -36.95
N SER A 7 32.77 25.91 -36.83
CA SER A 7 33.51 25.64 -35.59
C SER A 7 33.91 26.95 -34.89
N PHE A 8 34.58 26.83 -33.73
CA PHE A 8 35.09 27.84 -32.76
C PHE A 8 34.16 28.05 -31.55
N SER A 9 34.57 28.06 -30.27
CA SER A 9 35.91 28.09 -29.65
C SER A 9 35.78 27.91 -28.13
N THR A 10 36.72 27.15 -27.55
CA THR A 10 37.54 27.42 -26.34
C THR A 10 36.93 27.80 -24.96
N VAL A 11 37.51 27.17 -23.93
CA VAL A 11 37.93 27.66 -22.57
C VAL A 11 37.25 26.95 -21.37
N ASN A 12 38.02 26.04 -20.74
CA ASN A 12 38.41 25.92 -19.31
C ASN A 12 37.47 26.45 -18.18
N PHE A 13 37.45 26.00 -16.90
CA PHE A 13 38.38 25.29 -16.00
C PHE A 13 37.59 24.90 -14.71
N HIS A 14 38.02 23.83 -14.00
CA HIS A 14 37.92 23.59 -12.53
C HIS A 14 36.51 23.45 -11.89
N SER A 15 36.26 22.71 -10.79
CA SER A 15 37.12 22.22 -9.72
C SER A 15 36.40 21.17 -8.85
N LEU A 16 37.17 20.15 -8.43
CA LEU A 16 37.24 19.53 -7.10
C LEU A 16 35.94 19.01 -6.43
N ASN A 17 35.89 17.69 -6.23
CA ASN A 17 36.30 17.19 -4.91
C ASN A 17 36.69 15.70 -4.92
N THR A 18 37.98 15.49 -4.70
CA THR A 18 38.61 14.26 -4.24
C THR A 18 38.34 14.05 -2.76
N ARG A 19 37.86 12.87 -2.33
CA ARG A 19 38.28 12.26 -1.05
C ARG A 19 38.42 10.74 -1.17
N LYS A 20 39.66 10.37 -1.45
CA LYS A 20 40.45 9.27 -0.89
C LYS A 20 39.70 8.05 -0.37
N HIS A 21 39.99 6.94 -1.03
CA HIS A 21 40.06 5.60 -0.48
C HIS A 21 40.67 5.58 0.93
N SER A 22 39.94 5.03 1.89
CA SER A 22 40.53 4.26 2.98
C SER A 22 40.21 2.79 2.72
N LYS A 23 41.26 1.99 2.53
CA LYS A 23 41.22 0.54 2.60
C LYS A 23 40.88 0.18 4.04
N PHE A 24 39.70 -0.35 4.30
CA PHE A 24 39.47 -1.17 5.49
C PHE A 24 39.37 -2.62 5.04
N ALA A 25 40.45 -3.34 5.28
CA ALA A 25 40.43 -4.79 5.34
C ALA A 25 39.71 -5.19 6.63
N ILE A 26 38.56 -5.85 6.51
CA ILE A 26 38.01 -6.64 7.62
C ILE A 26 38.17 -8.10 7.23
N SER A 27 39.22 -8.69 7.80
CA SER A 27 39.39 -10.13 7.87
C SER A 27 38.58 -10.64 9.06
N ARG A 28 37.56 -11.47 8.79
CA ARG A 28 37.30 -12.80 9.39
C ARG A 28 35.80 -13.10 9.53
N LYS A 29 35.39 -14.06 8.70
CA LYS A 29 34.59 -15.25 9.04
C LYS A 29 33.26 -15.01 9.77
N PHE A 30 32.19 -14.85 8.99
CA PHE A 30 30.99 -15.65 9.25
C PHE A 30 31.06 -16.88 8.35
N SER A 31 31.21 -18.03 9.00
CA SER A 31 31.13 -19.35 8.40
C SER A 31 29.80 -19.49 7.66
N SER A 32 29.86 -19.95 6.43
CA SER A 32 28.70 -20.48 5.71
C SER A 32 28.09 -21.62 6.52
N THR A 33 26.88 -21.44 7.04
CA THR A 33 26.09 -22.56 7.57
C THR A 33 24.63 -22.42 7.19
N ALA A 34 24.20 -23.40 6.39
CA ALA A 34 22.87 -24.00 6.27
C ALA A 34 21.68 -23.09 5.91
N SER A 35 21.11 -23.36 4.74
CA SER A 35 19.71 -23.13 4.43
C SER A 35 18.83 -23.75 5.53
N ALA A 36 18.32 -22.92 6.44
CA ALA A 36 17.33 -23.34 7.43
C ALA A 36 15.96 -23.36 6.75
N ASN A 37 15.36 -24.55 6.61
CA ASN A 37 13.97 -24.70 6.22
C ASN A 37 13.08 -24.33 7.42
N PHE A 38 12.31 -23.25 7.29
CA PHE A 38 11.39 -22.78 8.32
C PHE A 38 10.06 -23.56 8.22
N THR A 39 9.81 -24.47 9.15
CA THR A 39 8.48 -25.07 9.35
C THR A 39 7.71 -24.28 10.40
N PHE A 40 6.71 -23.52 9.97
CA PHE A 40 5.77 -22.82 10.85
C PHE A 40 4.75 -23.81 11.44
N ARG A 41 4.56 -23.77 12.77
CA ARG A 41 3.43 -24.41 13.45
C ARG A 41 2.32 -23.38 13.64
N THR A 42 1.13 -23.71 13.18
CA THR A 42 -0.11 -22.95 13.41
C THR A 42 -0.51 -23.03 14.89
N PHE A 43 -0.75 -21.88 15.52
CA PHE A 43 -1.32 -21.79 16.87
C PHE A 43 -2.82 -21.48 16.80
N PRO A 44 -3.65 -22.06 17.69
CA PRO A 44 -5.08 -21.78 17.73
C PRO A 44 -5.37 -20.45 18.44
N GLY A 45 -6.23 -19.63 17.84
CA GLY A 45 -6.64 -18.32 18.36
C GLY A 45 -7.65 -18.43 19.51
N THR A 46 -7.41 -17.66 20.57
CA THR A 46 -8.34 -17.46 21.68
C THR A 46 -9.10 -16.16 21.47
N LEU A 47 -10.43 -16.23 21.46
CA LEU A 47 -11.33 -15.08 21.32
C LEU A 47 -11.47 -14.33 22.64
N ILE A 48 -11.24 -13.01 22.64
CA ILE A 48 -11.57 -12.11 23.75
C ILE A 48 -12.58 -11.08 23.23
N SER A 49 -13.73 -10.99 23.90
CA SER A 49 -14.81 -10.02 23.63
C SER A 49 -14.49 -8.67 24.30
N PRO A 50 -14.72 -7.50 23.64
CA PRO A 50 -14.63 -6.22 24.33
C PRO A 50 -15.98 -5.81 24.94
N ARG A 51 -15.91 -5.19 26.13
CA ARG A 51 -17.01 -4.51 26.82
C ARG A 51 -17.08 -3.05 26.37
N SER A 52 -18.29 -2.54 26.18
CA SER A 52 -18.56 -1.15 25.78
C SER A 52 -18.29 -0.13 26.89
N GLY A 53 -17.41 0.83 26.63
CA GLY A 53 -17.32 2.09 27.35
C GLY A 53 -17.61 3.25 26.38
N ARG A 54 -18.46 4.21 26.78
CA ARG A 54 -18.73 5.43 26.01
C ARG A 54 -17.64 6.46 26.33
N TYR A 55 -16.90 6.92 25.33
CA TYR A 55 -16.04 8.11 25.43
C TYR A 55 -16.12 8.94 24.14
N GLU A 56 -16.03 10.26 24.32
CA GLU A 56 -16.14 11.28 23.27
C GLU A 56 -15.08 11.12 22.17
N SER A 57 -15.56 11.11 20.93
CA SER A 57 -14.78 10.82 19.72
C SER A 57 -14.01 12.05 19.24
N TYR A 58 -12.70 12.06 19.45
CA TYR A 58 -11.79 12.80 18.57
C TYR A 58 -11.55 11.94 17.33
N LEU A 59 -12.00 12.41 16.15
CA LEU A 59 -11.90 11.68 14.89
C LEU A 59 -10.42 11.49 14.51
N CYS A 60 -9.95 10.24 14.44
CA CYS A 60 -8.69 9.90 13.78
C CYS A 60 -8.88 10.06 12.27
N SER A 61 -8.19 11.01 11.65
CA SER A 61 -8.19 11.19 10.20
C SER A 61 -7.08 10.35 9.58
N VAL A 62 -7.45 9.52 8.60
CA VAL A 62 -6.51 8.70 7.84
C VAL A 62 -6.58 9.14 6.38
N SER A 63 -5.45 9.61 5.85
CA SER A 63 -5.29 10.01 4.47
C SER A 63 -4.41 9.00 3.75
N CYS A 64 -4.97 8.30 2.76
CA CYS A 64 -4.20 7.40 1.93
C CYS A 64 -3.72 8.13 0.68
N VAL A 65 -2.41 8.12 0.43
CA VAL A 65 -1.82 8.83 -0.71
C VAL A 65 -1.35 7.80 -1.73
N SER A 66 -2.18 7.55 -2.74
CA SER A 66 -1.71 7.01 -4.02
C SER A 66 -1.32 8.20 -4.90
N ILE A 67 -0.17 8.11 -5.59
CA ILE A 67 0.39 9.22 -6.41
C ILE A 67 -0.57 9.63 -7.54
N LYS A 68 -1.62 8.84 -7.82
CA LYS A 68 -2.69 9.18 -8.76
C LYS A 68 -4.08 8.98 -8.14
N ASN A 69 -4.87 10.04 -8.22
CA ASN A 69 -6.32 10.16 -7.96
C ASN A 69 -6.83 10.53 -6.54
N GLN A 70 -8.01 11.15 -6.58
CA GLN A 70 -8.68 11.99 -5.58
C GLN A 70 -9.44 11.17 -4.54
N SER A 71 -9.65 11.76 -3.36
CA SER A 71 -10.38 11.18 -2.24
C SER A 71 -11.84 10.90 -2.45
N ALA A 72 -12.34 9.99 -1.60
CA ALA A 72 -13.76 9.78 -1.38
C ALA A 72 -14.16 9.97 0.09
N PRO A 73 -15.34 10.58 0.34
CA PRO A 73 -15.96 10.65 1.66
C PRO A 73 -16.58 9.31 2.10
N PRO A 74 -16.83 9.13 3.41
CA PRO A 74 -17.36 7.88 3.96
C PRO A 74 -18.84 7.65 3.62
N VAL A 75 -19.19 6.40 3.38
CA VAL A 75 -20.53 5.95 2.98
C VAL A 75 -21.53 6.11 4.13
N ARG A 76 -22.67 6.75 3.84
CA ARG A 76 -23.89 6.72 4.66
C ARG A 76 -25.05 6.19 3.81
N THR A 77 -25.27 4.86 3.80
CA THR A 77 -26.60 4.20 3.66
C THR A 77 -26.43 2.68 3.57
N LYS A 78 -27.29 1.90 4.26
CA LYS A 78 -27.29 0.42 4.29
C LYS A 78 -28.42 -0.22 3.44
N ASN A 79 -29.18 0.59 2.72
CA ASN A 79 -30.37 0.12 2.00
C ASN A 79 -30.10 0.22 0.49
N TYR A 80 -29.33 -0.70 -0.06
CA TYR A 80 -29.18 -0.89 -1.49
C TYR A 80 -28.92 -2.36 -1.80
N GLU A 81 -29.25 -2.78 -3.01
CA GLU A 81 -28.84 -4.07 -3.56
C GLU A 81 -27.78 -3.86 -4.63
N PHE A 82 -26.75 -4.70 -4.62
CA PHE A 82 -25.64 -4.64 -5.56
C PHE A 82 -25.48 -5.97 -6.27
N SER A 83 -25.37 -5.92 -7.60
CA SER A 83 -25.17 -7.10 -8.45
C SER A 83 -23.99 -6.88 -9.39
N ASP A 84 -23.03 -7.81 -9.35
CA ASP A 84 -21.86 -7.79 -10.22
C ASP A 84 -22.11 -8.62 -11.50
N GLY A 85 -22.20 -7.96 -12.65
CA GLY A 85 -22.27 -8.60 -13.97
C GLY A 85 -20.91 -8.70 -14.65
N LEU A 86 -20.90 -9.28 -15.86
CA LEU A 86 -19.65 -9.46 -16.63
C LEU A 86 -19.03 -8.12 -17.06
N ALA A 87 -19.83 -7.24 -17.65
CA ALA A 87 -19.35 -5.95 -18.17
C ALA A 87 -19.93 -4.74 -17.44
N GLU A 88 -20.88 -4.97 -16.53
CA GLU A 88 -21.74 -3.97 -15.92
C GLU A 88 -21.95 -4.36 -14.46
N VAL A 89 -22.08 -3.35 -13.60
CA VAL A 89 -22.55 -3.55 -12.23
C VAL A 89 -23.85 -2.80 -12.05
N GLU A 90 -24.79 -3.43 -11.36
CA GLU A 90 -26.12 -2.90 -11.14
C GLU A 90 -26.30 -2.57 -9.66
N LEU A 91 -26.75 -1.35 -9.40
CA LEU A 91 -27.10 -0.85 -8.09
C LEU A 91 -28.60 -0.54 -8.07
N ARG A 92 -29.34 -1.18 -7.15
CA ARG A 92 -30.75 -0.87 -6.89
C ARG A 92 -30.89 -0.18 -5.54
N LEU A 93 -31.55 0.98 -5.54
CA LEU A 93 -31.79 1.80 -4.35
C LEU A 93 -33.30 1.93 -4.11
N PRO A 94 -33.85 1.37 -3.02
CA PRO A 94 -35.25 1.58 -2.67
C PRO A 94 -35.52 3.04 -2.31
N LEU A 95 -36.62 3.58 -2.84
CA LEU A 95 -37.08 4.96 -2.61
C LEU A 95 -38.13 5.04 -1.48
N GLU A 96 -38.35 3.97 -0.72
CA GLU A 96 -39.46 3.78 0.23
C GLU A 96 -39.68 4.94 1.23
N GLY A 97 -40.95 5.37 1.37
CA GLY A 97 -41.45 6.18 2.48
C GLY A 97 -41.31 7.71 2.34
N ARG A 98 -40.89 8.21 1.18
CA ARG A 98 -40.86 9.65 0.86
C ARG A 98 -41.73 9.84 -0.38
N ASP A 99 -42.64 10.83 -0.37
CA ASP A 99 -43.50 11.17 -1.52
C ASP A 99 -42.71 10.97 -2.82
N VAL A 100 -43.16 10.02 -3.66
CA VAL A 100 -42.37 9.49 -4.79
C VAL A 100 -41.78 10.67 -5.58
N PRO A 101 -40.46 10.89 -5.49
CA PRO A 101 -39.86 12.04 -6.12
C PRO A 101 -40.08 11.95 -7.62
N CYS A 102 -40.46 13.05 -8.26
CA CYS A 102 -40.51 13.09 -9.70
C CYS A 102 -39.09 12.79 -10.22
N PHE A 103 -38.94 12.18 -11.41
CA PHE A 103 -37.63 11.97 -12.05
C PHE A 103 -36.74 13.23 -12.09
N ARG A 104 -37.36 14.41 -12.01
CA ARG A 104 -36.72 15.74 -11.97
C ARG A 104 -36.00 16.05 -10.66
N ASP A 105 -36.31 15.32 -9.60
CA ASP A 105 -35.79 15.53 -8.25
C ASP A 105 -34.59 14.63 -7.95
N ILE A 106 -34.26 13.68 -8.83
CA ILE A 106 -33.13 12.77 -8.68
C ILE A 106 -31.95 13.27 -9.53
N PHE A 107 -30.81 13.45 -8.87
CA PHE A 107 -29.55 13.82 -9.51
C PHE A 107 -28.53 12.70 -9.34
N VAL A 108 -28.14 12.08 -10.45
CA VAL A 108 -27.10 11.04 -10.50
C VAL A 108 -25.87 11.63 -11.18
N ASP A 109 -24.84 11.94 -10.40
CA ASP A 109 -23.52 12.37 -10.88
C ASP A 109 -22.57 11.17 -10.85
N VAL A 110 -22.07 10.81 -12.03
CA VAL A 110 -21.22 9.63 -12.24
C VAL A 110 -19.88 10.11 -12.78
N LYS A 111 -18.82 9.84 -12.03
CA LYS A 111 -17.43 10.07 -12.42
C LYS A 111 -16.73 8.74 -12.60
N GLU A 112 -15.51 8.76 -13.13
CA GLU A 112 -14.75 7.53 -13.41
C GLU A 112 -14.60 6.60 -12.20
N SER A 113 -14.47 7.15 -10.99
CA SER A 113 -14.24 6.36 -9.76
C SER A 113 -15.14 6.78 -8.60
N PHE A 114 -16.18 7.58 -8.87
CA PHE A 114 -17.05 8.12 -7.83
C PHE A 114 -18.48 8.21 -8.33
N LEU A 115 -19.42 7.86 -7.45
CA LEU A 115 -20.85 7.95 -7.70
C LEU A 115 -21.50 8.81 -6.61
N SER A 116 -22.26 9.81 -7.03
CA SER A 116 -23.06 10.66 -6.15
C SER A 116 -24.51 10.68 -6.64
N ILE A 117 -25.41 10.20 -5.79
CA ILE A 117 -26.85 10.20 -6.00
C ILE A 117 -27.47 11.10 -4.95
N ARG A 118 -28.18 12.14 -5.40
CA ARG A 118 -28.81 13.15 -4.56
C ARG A 118 -30.28 13.29 -4.89
N LEU A 119 -31.07 13.60 -3.87
CA LEU A 119 -32.49 13.84 -3.97
C LEU A 119 -32.82 15.28 -3.59
N LEU A 120 -33.56 15.96 -4.44
CA LEU A 120 -34.13 17.26 -4.18
C LEU A 120 -35.47 17.08 -3.45
N ALA A 121 -35.56 17.54 -2.20
CA ALA A 121 -36.79 17.56 -1.44
C ALA A 121 -36.98 18.95 -0.81
N TYR A 122 -38.16 19.56 -1.01
CA TYR A 122 -38.51 20.87 -0.45
C TYR A 122 -37.45 21.98 -0.70
N GLY A 123 -36.81 21.98 -1.87
CA GLY A 123 -35.79 22.95 -2.26
C GLY A 123 -34.39 22.71 -1.69
N SER A 124 -34.18 21.62 -0.95
CA SER A 124 -32.85 21.20 -0.43
C SER A 124 -32.40 19.89 -1.08
N SER A 125 -31.13 19.82 -1.47
CA SER A 125 -30.51 18.61 -2.04
C SER A 125 -29.90 17.76 -0.93
N THR A 126 -30.37 16.53 -0.77
CA THR A 126 -29.89 15.56 0.23
C THR A 126 -29.18 14.39 -0.47
N PRO A 127 -27.95 14.01 -0.07
CA PRO A 127 -27.28 12.86 -0.65
C PRO A 127 -27.95 11.56 -0.18
N ILE A 128 -28.34 10.72 -1.13
CA ILE A 128 -28.82 9.35 -0.89
C ILE A 128 -27.60 8.41 -0.77
N LEU A 129 -26.67 8.54 -1.70
CA LEU A 129 -25.46 7.74 -1.77
C LEU A 129 -24.33 8.59 -2.34
N GLU A 130 -23.23 8.67 -1.63
CA GLU A 130 -21.98 9.22 -2.13
C GLU A 130 -20.88 8.22 -1.78
N THR A 131 -20.21 7.66 -2.80
CA THR A 131 -19.24 6.59 -2.57
C THR A 131 -18.14 6.55 -3.62
N ALA A 132 -16.93 6.19 -3.18
CA ALA A 132 -15.84 5.75 -4.05
C ALA A 132 -16.19 4.38 -4.63
N LEU A 133 -16.06 4.25 -5.94
CA LEU A 133 -16.30 3.00 -6.64
C LEU A 133 -15.14 2.03 -6.45
N TYR A 134 -15.46 0.73 -6.47
CA TYR A 134 -14.47 -0.32 -6.35
C TYR A 134 -13.44 -0.31 -7.49
N GLU A 135 -13.85 0.01 -8.71
CA GLU A 135 -12.93 0.24 -9.83
C GLU A 135 -13.49 1.31 -10.78
N LYS A 136 -12.73 1.65 -11.82
CA LYS A 136 -13.13 2.59 -12.86
C LYS A 136 -14.28 2.07 -13.70
N ILE A 137 -15.17 2.98 -14.00
CA ILE A 137 -16.30 2.81 -14.90
C ILE A 137 -16.16 3.73 -16.11
N LYS A 138 -17.01 3.54 -17.11
CA LYS A 138 -17.16 4.46 -18.24
C LYS A 138 -18.41 5.33 -18.01
N PRO A 139 -18.27 6.58 -17.55
CA PRO A 139 -19.43 7.39 -17.19
C PRO A 139 -20.39 7.64 -18.36
N SER A 140 -19.87 7.72 -19.59
CA SER A 140 -20.66 7.93 -20.80
C SER A 140 -21.52 6.73 -21.20
N GLU A 141 -21.22 5.54 -20.68
CA GLU A 141 -21.96 4.29 -20.93
C GLU A 141 -22.81 3.87 -19.73
N THR A 142 -22.87 4.70 -18.67
CA THR A 142 -23.72 4.49 -17.50
C THR A 142 -25.14 4.93 -17.78
N ILE A 143 -26.12 4.10 -17.41
CA ILE A 143 -27.54 4.42 -17.50
C ILE A 143 -28.19 4.31 -16.13
N TRP A 144 -29.26 5.06 -15.93
CA TRP A 144 -30.12 4.93 -14.76
C TRP A 144 -31.58 5.11 -15.14
N TYR A 145 -32.46 4.44 -14.41
CA TYR A 145 -33.90 4.51 -14.59
C TYR A 145 -34.61 4.18 -13.26
N ILE A 146 -35.90 4.47 -13.21
CA ILE A 146 -36.76 4.09 -12.07
C ILE A 146 -37.52 2.84 -12.47
N ASP A 147 -37.44 1.81 -11.62
CA ASP A 147 -38.18 0.57 -11.76
C ASP A 147 -39.05 0.40 -10.50
N GLU A 148 -40.37 0.50 -10.69
CA GLU A 148 -41.35 0.56 -9.59
C GLU A 148 -40.98 1.66 -8.57
N ASP A 149 -40.59 1.27 -7.34
CA ASP A 149 -40.18 2.17 -6.26
C ASP A 149 -38.65 2.15 -6.03
N GLN A 150 -37.87 1.79 -7.05
CA GLN A 150 -36.41 1.66 -6.95
C GLN A 150 -35.69 2.48 -8.03
N LEU A 151 -34.63 3.18 -7.63
CA LEU A 151 -33.67 3.76 -8.55
C LEU A 151 -32.66 2.69 -8.94
N VAL A 152 -32.63 2.34 -10.22
CA VAL A 152 -31.66 1.39 -10.78
C VAL A 152 -30.57 2.17 -11.51
N VAL A 153 -29.32 1.93 -11.13
CA VAL A 153 -28.13 2.51 -11.77
C VAL A 153 -27.27 1.37 -12.29
N ASN A 154 -27.08 1.32 -13.60
CA ASN A 154 -26.22 0.36 -14.26
C ASN A 154 -24.94 1.06 -14.72
N LEU A 155 -23.82 0.69 -14.09
CA LEU A 155 -22.50 1.26 -14.33
C LEU A 155 -21.70 0.33 -15.23
N LYS A 156 -21.23 0.85 -16.38
CA LYS A 156 -20.36 0.09 -17.27
C LYS A 156 -18.94 0.02 -16.74
N LYS A 157 -18.41 -1.18 -16.52
CA LYS A 157 -17.02 -1.36 -16.09
C LYS A 157 -16.04 -0.91 -17.18
N LEU A 158 -14.95 -0.26 -16.78
CA LEU A 158 -13.82 -0.02 -17.67
C LEU A 158 -13.02 -1.31 -17.88
N ASP A 159 -12.87 -2.11 -16.81
CA ASP A 159 -12.23 -3.43 -16.84
C ASP A 159 -13.23 -4.51 -16.44
N THR A 160 -13.49 -5.45 -17.35
CA THR A 160 -14.42 -6.55 -17.16
C THR A 160 -13.83 -7.73 -16.41
N ASP A 161 -12.50 -7.82 -16.31
CA ASP A 161 -11.82 -8.97 -15.71
C ASP A 161 -11.83 -8.90 -14.16
N VAL A 162 -12.07 -7.71 -13.61
CA VAL A 162 -12.13 -7.48 -12.16
C VAL A 162 -13.55 -7.72 -11.67
N LYS A 163 -13.69 -8.64 -10.72
CA LYS A 163 -14.93 -8.85 -9.98
C LYS A 163 -15.08 -7.78 -8.92
N TRP A 164 -16.29 -7.26 -8.80
CA TRP A 164 -16.63 -6.26 -7.80
C TRP A 164 -17.34 -6.96 -6.65
N PRO A 165 -16.71 -7.05 -5.46
CA PRO A 165 -17.37 -7.66 -4.31
C PRO A 165 -18.50 -6.79 -3.77
N ASP A 166 -18.42 -5.47 -3.96
CA ASP A 166 -19.42 -4.48 -3.57
C ASP A 166 -19.21 -3.19 -4.40
N ILE A 167 -20.14 -2.24 -4.32
CA ILE A 167 -20.00 -0.92 -4.96
C ILE A 167 -19.01 -0.02 -4.22
N ALA A 168 -19.01 -0.09 -2.88
CA ALA A 168 -18.23 0.77 -2.02
C ALA A 168 -16.95 0.08 -1.54
N GLU A 169 -15.92 0.87 -1.23
CA GLU A 169 -14.67 0.41 -0.61
C GLU A 169 -14.81 0.18 0.92
N THR A 170 -15.73 -0.69 1.33
CA THR A 170 -15.85 -1.13 2.72
C THR A 170 -14.75 -2.13 3.08
N TRP A 171 -14.48 -2.32 4.37
CA TRP A 171 -13.52 -3.34 4.83
C TRP A 171 -13.82 -4.73 4.26
N GLU A 172 -15.09 -5.15 4.26
CA GLU A 172 -15.50 -6.45 3.74
C GLU A 172 -15.28 -6.58 2.23
N SER A 173 -15.63 -5.56 1.45
CA SER A 173 -15.44 -5.58 0.00
C SER A 173 -13.95 -5.54 -0.37
N LEU A 174 -13.16 -4.70 0.31
CA LEU A 174 -11.73 -4.57 0.05
C LEU A 174 -10.97 -5.86 0.31
N LYS A 175 -11.26 -6.58 1.41
CA LYS A 175 -10.63 -7.87 1.70
C LYS A 175 -10.87 -8.87 0.56
N VAL A 176 -12.12 -9.05 0.13
CA VAL A 176 -12.49 -10.05 -0.88
C VAL A 176 -11.89 -9.72 -2.24
N GLY A 177 -11.96 -8.47 -2.68
CA GLY A 177 -11.47 -8.13 -4.01
C GLY A 177 -9.94 -7.95 -4.06
N LEU A 178 -9.30 -7.41 -3.01
CA LEU A 178 -7.84 -7.27 -3.00
C LEU A 178 -7.12 -8.62 -2.93
N MET A 179 -7.73 -9.64 -2.30
CA MET A 179 -7.21 -11.01 -2.34
C MET A 179 -7.04 -11.53 -3.78
N GLN A 180 -7.92 -11.14 -4.70
CA GLN A 180 -7.85 -11.52 -6.12
C GLN A 180 -6.74 -10.74 -6.85
N LEU A 181 -6.56 -9.47 -6.49
CA LEU A 181 -5.60 -8.56 -7.10
C LEU A 181 -4.15 -8.85 -6.68
N LEU A 182 -3.91 -9.21 -5.41
CA LEU A 182 -2.57 -9.44 -4.88
C LEU A 182 -1.91 -10.70 -5.45
N LYS A 183 -2.68 -11.65 -6.00
CA LYS A 183 -2.17 -12.93 -6.56
C LYS A 183 -1.21 -13.68 -5.63
N GLY A 184 -1.44 -13.57 -4.32
CA GLY A 184 -0.63 -14.20 -3.27
C GLY A 184 0.65 -13.46 -2.87
N THR A 185 0.87 -12.24 -3.39
CA THR A 185 2.02 -11.40 -3.04
C THR A 185 1.91 -10.93 -1.59
N SER A 186 2.99 -11.09 -0.83
CA SER A 186 3.04 -10.71 0.59
C SER A 186 3.05 -9.20 0.79
N ILE A 187 2.67 -8.75 1.99
CA ILE A 187 2.61 -7.34 2.39
C ILE A 187 3.61 -7.10 3.51
N TYR A 188 4.31 -5.98 3.44
CA TYR A 188 5.23 -5.48 4.47
C TYR A 188 4.76 -4.12 4.94
N VAL A 189 4.52 -3.99 6.25
CA VAL A 189 4.17 -2.72 6.88
C VAL A 189 5.43 -2.15 7.52
N VAL A 190 5.83 -0.97 7.06
CA VAL A 190 7.02 -0.24 7.51
C VAL A 190 6.64 1.13 8.03
N GLY A 191 7.48 1.74 8.86
CA GLY A 191 7.23 3.05 9.42
C GLY A 191 7.98 3.29 10.72
N GLU A 192 7.80 4.47 11.28
CA GLU A 192 8.52 4.93 12.47
C GLU A 192 8.18 4.15 13.74
N SER A 193 6.96 3.61 13.86
CA SER A 193 6.47 2.93 15.07
C SER A 193 6.40 1.42 14.87
N THR A 194 7.19 0.69 15.64
CA THR A 194 7.16 -0.79 15.69
C THR A 194 5.77 -1.31 16.05
N GLU A 195 5.12 -0.72 17.05
CA GLU A 195 3.79 -1.17 17.51
C GLU A 195 2.73 -0.99 16.42
N THR A 196 2.70 0.18 15.79
CA THR A 196 1.77 0.51 14.70
C THR A 196 1.95 -0.48 13.54
N ASN A 197 3.18 -0.71 13.10
CA ASN A 197 3.48 -1.62 12.00
C ASN A 197 2.97 -3.04 12.30
N GLN A 198 3.21 -3.54 13.51
CA GLN A 198 2.84 -4.89 13.93
C GLN A 198 1.32 -5.07 14.05
N GLN A 199 0.62 -4.10 14.64
CA GLN A 199 -0.84 -4.19 14.78
C GLN A 199 -1.54 -4.08 13.42
N VAL A 200 -1.15 -3.13 12.57
CA VAL A 200 -1.71 -2.99 11.22
C VAL A 200 -1.42 -4.21 10.37
N ALA A 201 -0.18 -4.74 10.40
CA ALA A 201 0.16 -5.96 9.68
C ALA A 201 -0.69 -7.16 10.13
N ARG A 202 -0.95 -7.29 11.44
CA ARG A 202 -1.80 -8.35 11.99
C ARG A 202 -3.24 -8.22 11.51
N GLU A 203 -3.82 -7.02 11.56
CA GLU A 203 -5.19 -6.76 11.11
C GLU A 203 -5.35 -7.05 9.60
N LEU A 204 -4.38 -6.62 8.78
CA LEU A 204 -4.31 -6.95 7.36
C LEU A 204 -4.22 -8.47 7.13
N ALA A 205 -3.44 -9.18 7.95
CA ALA A 205 -3.31 -10.63 7.83
C ALA A 205 -4.65 -11.34 8.08
N VAL A 206 -5.32 -10.98 9.17
CA VAL A 206 -6.62 -11.53 9.54
C VAL A 206 -7.65 -11.23 8.46
N GLY A 207 -7.67 -9.99 7.95
CA GLY A 207 -8.58 -9.58 6.89
C GLY A 207 -8.39 -10.34 5.57
N LEU A 208 -7.14 -10.50 5.12
CA LEU A 208 -6.83 -11.14 3.84
C LEU A 208 -6.70 -12.68 3.93
N GLY A 209 -6.83 -13.25 5.13
CA GLY A 209 -6.51 -14.66 5.37
C GLY A 209 -5.04 -14.99 5.05
N TYR A 210 -4.14 -14.05 5.36
CA TYR A 210 -2.69 -14.18 5.23
C TYR A 210 -2.08 -14.57 6.58
N THR A 211 -0.83 -15.04 6.57
CA THR A 211 -0.12 -15.37 7.82
C THR A 211 0.46 -14.09 8.42
N PRO A 212 0.06 -13.69 9.65
CA PRO A 212 0.67 -12.56 10.35
C PRO A 212 2.08 -12.94 10.80
N LEU A 213 3.06 -12.10 10.50
CA LEU A 213 4.44 -12.26 10.93
C LEU A 213 4.97 -10.95 11.52
N ASN A 214 5.76 -11.06 12.57
CA ASN A 214 6.36 -9.92 13.26
C ASN A 214 7.87 -10.13 13.32
N THR A 215 8.65 -9.25 12.69
CA THR A 215 10.10 -9.38 12.65
C THR A 215 10.72 -9.26 14.04
N GLY A 216 10.18 -8.42 14.92
CA GLY A 216 10.62 -8.26 16.30
C GLY A 216 10.44 -9.54 17.12
N GLU A 217 9.25 -10.13 17.11
CA GLU A 217 8.98 -11.40 17.80
C GLU A 217 9.87 -12.54 17.28
N LEU A 218 10.08 -12.59 15.95
CA LEU A 218 10.98 -13.57 15.34
C LEU A 218 12.42 -13.37 15.83
N LEU A 219 12.92 -12.14 15.81
CA LEU A 219 14.27 -11.80 16.27
C LEU A 219 14.48 -12.17 17.74
N GLU A 220 13.56 -11.80 18.62
CA GLU A 220 13.67 -12.12 20.05
C GLU A 220 13.64 -13.63 20.30
N THR A 221 12.82 -14.36 19.53
CA THR A 221 12.73 -15.83 19.60
C THR A 221 14.06 -16.49 19.18
N TYR A 222 14.67 -16.03 18.09
CA TYR A 222 15.93 -16.59 17.60
C TYR A 222 17.13 -16.18 18.44
N ALA A 223 17.20 -14.92 18.85
CA ALA A 223 18.32 -14.37 19.62
C ALA A 223 18.24 -14.73 21.12
N LYS A 224 17.06 -15.15 21.61
CA LYS A 224 16.78 -15.44 23.03
C LYS A 224 17.07 -14.25 23.96
N LYS A 225 16.95 -13.03 23.44
CA LYS A 225 17.12 -11.77 24.16
C LYS A 225 16.14 -10.74 23.61
N SER A 226 15.74 -9.78 24.44
CA SER A 226 14.84 -8.70 23.99
C SER A 226 15.56 -7.75 23.05
N ILE A 227 14.80 -7.07 22.19
CA ILE A 227 15.33 -6.04 21.28
C ILE A 227 16.03 -4.93 22.09
N ASP A 228 15.45 -4.47 23.20
CA ASP A 228 16.05 -3.43 24.04
C ASP A 228 17.43 -3.83 24.60
N SER A 229 17.56 -5.07 25.07
CA SER A 229 18.83 -5.61 25.56
C SER A 229 19.86 -5.72 24.43
N TRP A 230 19.40 -6.08 23.22
CA TRP A 230 20.24 -6.14 22.03
C TRP A 230 20.75 -4.75 21.63
N LEU A 231 19.88 -3.74 21.60
CA LEU A 231 20.27 -2.37 21.31
C LEU A 231 21.38 -1.86 22.25
N ILE A 232 21.26 -2.14 23.56
CA ILE A 232 22.25 -1.71 24.56
C ILE A 232 23.59 -2.42 24.38
N SER A 233 23.56 -3.70 24.01
CA SER A 233 24.76 -4.55 23.93
C SER A 233 25.53 -4.44 22.61
N GLU A 234 24.83 -4.36 21.47
CA GLU A 234 25.46 -4.42 20.14
C GLU A 234 25.11 -3.22 19.24
N GLY A 235 24.19 -2.35 19.66
CA GLY A 235 23.83 -1.13 18.96
C GLY A 235 22.74 -1.27 17.88
N LEU A 236 22.36 -0.12 17.31
CA LEU A 236 21.26 0.00 16.35
C LEU A 236 21.52 -0.74 15.03
N ASP A 237 22.75 -0.66 14.51
CA ASP A 237 23.13 -1.25 13.22
C ASP A 237 23.09 -2.77 13.27
N ALA A 238 23.46 -3.38 14.39
CA ALA A 238 23.44 -4.84 14.58
C ALA A 238 22.01 -5.40 14.54
N VAL A 239 21.06 -4.71 15.18
CA VAL A 239 19.63 -5.08 15.17
C VAL A 239 19.06 -4.94 13.77
N ALA A 240 19.37 -3.85 13.07
CA ALA A 240 18.92 -3.66 11.70
C ALA A 240 19.48 -4.72 10.73
N GLU A 241 20.73 -5.14 10.90
CA GLU A 241 21.31 -6.23 10.10
C GLU A 241 20.61 -7.57 10.38
N ALA A 242 20.34 -7.86 11.65
CA ALA A 242 19.63 -9.06 12.04
C ALA A 242 18.21 -9.08 11.48
N GLU A 243 17.49 -7.95 11.54
CA GLU A 243 16.17 -7.83 10.91
C GLU A 243 16.25 -8.05 9.39
N ALA A 244 17.25 -7.47 8.72
CA ALA A 244 17.45 -7.66 7.28
C ALA A 244 17.65 -9.15 6.92
N ALA A 245 18.33 -9.92 7.77
CA ALA A 245 18.48 -11.37 7.60
C ALA A 245 17.15 -12.13 7.79
N VAL A 246 16.29 -11.69 8.73
CA VAL A 246 14.94 -12.23 8.87
C VAL A 246 14.10 -11.90 7.62
N LEU A 247 14.13 -10.66 7.14
CA LEU A 247 13.42 -10.23 5.94
C LEU A 247 13.88 -11.01 4.70
N GLN A 248 15.17 -11.34 4.59
CA GLN A 248 15.68 -12.21 3.54
C GLN A 248 14.98 -13.57 3.55
N SER A 249 14.86 -14.21 4.71
CA SER A 249 14.14 -15.48 4.84
C SER A 249 12.64 -15.34 4.51
N LEU A 250 12.03 -14.24 4.96
CA LEU A 250 10.60 -13.98 4.71
C LEU A 250 10.30 -13.66 3.24
N SER A 251 11.28 -13.17 2.47
CA SER A 251 11.08 -12.77 1.07
C SER A 251 10.58 -13.87 0.14
N SER A 252 10.84 -15.15 0.47
CA SER A 252 10.33 -16.30 -0.30
C SER A 252 8.93 -16.75 0.12
N HIS A 253 8.39 -16.22 1.22
CA HIS A 253 7.07 -16.59 1.71
C HIS A 253 5.99 -15.84 0.94
N ILE A 254 4.92 -16.56 0.60
CA ILE A 254 3.74 -16.01 -0.06
C ILE A 254 2.60 -15.88 0.94
N ARG A 255 1.68 -14.95 0.68
CA ARG A 255 0.49 -14.73 1.51
C ARG A 255 0.83 -14.46 2.98
N THR A 256 1.86 -13.66 3.22
CA THR A 256 2.21 -13.18 4.56
C THR A 256 1.96 -11.69 4.68
N SER A 257 1.63 -11.24 5.88
CA SER A 257 1.60 -9.82 6.23
C SER A 257 2.61 -9.61 7.36
N VAL A 258 3.66 -8.83 7.08
CA VAL A 258 4.84 -8.71 7.93
C VAL A 258 4.87 -7.30 8.54
N GLY A 259 4.82 -7.21 9.87
CA GLY A 259 5.10 -5.97 10.60
C GLY A 259 6.58 -5.87 10.92
N THR A 260 7.24 -4.80 10.46
CA THR A 260 8.67 -4.58 10.70
C THR A 260 8.92 -3.77 11.97
N LEU A 261 10.15 -3.84 12.49
CA LEU A 261 10.65 -2.88 13.46
C LEU A 261 10.63 -1.48 12.84
N GLY A 262 10.31 -0.50 13.67
CA GLY A 262 10.29 0.91 13.29
C GLY A 262 11.48 1.70 13.84
N GLY A 263 11.51 2.98 13.48
CA GLY A 263 12.48 3.93 14.01
C GLY A 263 13.92 3.67 13.53
N LEU A 264 14.90 4.04 14.36
CA LEU A 264 16.33 4.06 14.00
C LEU A 264 17.00 2.69 13.91
N TYR A 265 16.40 1.67 14.53
CA TYR A 265 16.93 0.30 14.56
C TYR A 265 16.23 -0.63 13.56
N GLY A 266 15.18 -0.16 12.88
CA GLY A 266 14.51 -0.91 11.82
C GLY A 266 15.33 -0.97 10.53
N ALA A 267 15.36 -2.13 9.89
CA ALA A 267 16.03 -2.35 8.60
C ALA A 267 15.43 -1.47 7.49
N ALA A 268 14.11 -1.24 7.52
CA ALA A 268 13.40 -0.45 6.51
C ALA A 268 13.82 1.04 6.50
N LEU A 269 14.45 1.55 7.55
CA LEU A 269 15.03 2.90 7.52
C LEU A 269 16.24 3.00 6.58
N ARG A 270 16.89 1.88 6.25
CA ARG A 270 18.17 1.83 5.53
C ARG A 270 17.96 1.45 4.07
N PRO A 271 18.19 2.35 3.10
CA PRO A 271 17.94 2.07 1.68
C PRO A 271 18.66 0.82 1.16
N ASP A 272 19.86 0.51 1.65
CA ASP A 272 20.66 -0.66 1.23
C ASP A 272 20.04 -2.02 1.64
N LYS A 273 19.04 -2.02 2.54
CA LYS A 273 18.35 -3.21 3.04
C LYS A 273 17.02 -3.50 2.35
N TRP A 274 16.60 -2.70 1.37
CA TRP A 274 15.28 -2.82 0.73
C TRP A 274 15.11 -3.96 -0.26
N ARG A 275 16.22 -4.57 -0.71
CA ARG A 275 16.18 -5.63 -1.73
C ARG A 275 15.16 -6.73 -1.44
N HIS A 276 14.98 -7.13 -0.18
CA HIS A 276 14.05 -8.18 0.21
C HIS A 276 12.64 -7.65 0.52
N LEU A 277 12.50 -6.38 0.88
CA LEU A 277 11.20 -5.73 1.07
C LEU A 277 10.45 -5.60 -0.27
N HIS A 278 11.17 -5.36 -1.36
CA HIS A 278 10.59 -5.31 -2.72
C HIS A 278 9.98 -6.66 -3.19
N ALA A 279 10.22 -7.76 -2.49
CA ALA A 279 9.57 -9.05 -2.74
C ALA A 279 8.04 -8.99 -2.56
N GLY A 280 7.56 -8.10 -1.69
CA GLY A 280 6.14 -7.89 -1.44
C GLY A 280 5.72 -6.45 -1.67
N PHE A 281 4.45 -6.16 -1.38
CA PHE A 281 3.95 -4.80 -1.35
C PHE A 281 4.34 -4.12 -0.05
N THR A 282 5.01 -2.98 -0.13
CA THR A 282 5.45 -2.20 1.04
C THR A 282 4.51 -1.04 1.29
N ILE A 283 3.98 -0.96 2.51
CA ILE A 283 3.14 0.15 2.96
C ILE A 283 3.89 0.91 4.05
N TRP A 284 4.17 2.18 3.80
CA TRP A 284 4.67 3.09 4.81
C TRP A 284 3.51 3.72 5.57
N VAL A 285 3.36 3.33 6.84
CA VAL A 285 2.41 3.91 7.78
C VAL A 285 3.13 4.98 8.58
N SER A 286 2.74 6.24 8.39
CA SER A 286 3.37 7.40 9.01
C SER A 286 2.35 8.28 9.70
N GLU A 287 2.70 8.75 10.89
CA GLU A 287 1.97 9.84 11.53
C GLU A 287 2.16 11.15 10.74
N SER A 288 1.13 12.00 10.76
CA SER A 288 1.06 13.27 10.03
C SER A 288 0.47 14.34 10.93
N GLU A 289 1.03 15.54 10.87
CA GLU A 289 0.49 16.70 11.57
C GLU A 289 -0.59 17.42 10.75
N ALA A 290 -0.85 16.96 9.52
CA ALA A 290 -1.81 17.55 8.62
C ALA A 290 -3.26 17.39 9.14
N THR A 291 -4.02 18.47 9.08
CA THR A 291 -5.44 18.49 9.47
C THR A 291 -6.37 18.05 8.35
N ASP A 292 -5.90 18.11 7.10
CA ASP A 292 -6.66 17.81 5.90
C ASP A 292 -5.84 16.95 4.94
N GLU A 293 -6.54 16.28 4.03
CA GLU A 293 -5.95 15.32 3.11
C GLU A 293 -5.01 15.97 2.07
N THR A 294 -5.31 17.19 1.63
CA THR A 294 -4.46 17.89 0.66
C THR A 294 -3.09 18.20 1.27
N SER A 295 -3.08 18.70 2.51
CA SER A 295 -1.86 18.91 3.30
C SER A 295 -1.14 17.60 3.59
N ALA A 296 -1.86 16.52 3.92
CA ALA A 296 -1.26 15.20 4.16
C ALA A 296 -0.59 14.64 2.90
N LYS A 297 -1.18 14.90 1.72
CA LYS A 297 -0.62 14.51 0.42
C LYS A 297 0.64 15.29 0.08
N GLU A 298 0.65 16.60 0.30
CA GLU A 298 1.84 17.43 0.15
C GLU A 298 2.95 17.02 1.12
N GLU A 299 2.60 16.69 2.37
CA GLU A 299 3.55 16.18 3.36
C GLU A 299 4.13 14.81 2.93
N ALA A 300 3.31 13.89 2.44
CA ALA A 300 3.79 12.61 1.90
C ALA A 300 4.74 12.83 0.71
N GLN A 301 4.43 13.74 -0.20
CA GLN A 301 5.30 14.08 -1.32
C GLN A 301 6.63 14.69 -0.87
N ARG A 302 6.60 15.63 0.09
CA ARG A 302 7.82 16.19 0.67
C ARG A 302 8.68 15.13 1.33
N ASN A 303 8.08 14.23 2.11
CA ASN A 303 8.80 13.15 2.77
C ASN A 303 9.51 12.19 1.78
N VAL A 304 8.90 11.92 0.63
CA VAL A 304 9.53 11.14 -0.44
C VAL A 304 10.67 11.93 -1.09
N LEU A 305 10.46 13.22 -1.38
CA LEU A 305 11.45 14.10 -2.02
C LEU A 305 12.67 14.37 -1.14
N ASP A 306 12.44 14.57 0.15
CA ASP A 306 13.50 14.77 1.13
C ASP A 306 14.40 13.53 1.16
N GLY A 307 13.85 12.33 0.89
CA GLY A 307 14.62 11.08 0.75
C GLY A 307 15.38 10.69 2.02
N ILE A 308 15.08 11.34 3.15
CA ILE A 308 15.85 11.24 4.40
C ILE A 308 15.70 9.85 5.05
N LYS A 309 14.73 9.04 4.62
CA LYS A 309 14.43 7.73 5.19
C LYS A 309 14.28 6.69 4.09
N GLY A 310 14.80 5.47 4.33
CA GLY A 310 14.57 4.32 3.46
C GLY A 310 13.09 4.07 3.17
N TYR A 311 12.17 4.49 4.05
CA TYR A 311 10.72 4.42 3.84
C TYR A 311 10.20 5.06 2.55
N ALA A 312 10.95 5.99 1.95
CA ALA A 312 10.59 6.57 0.65
C ALA A 312 10.54 5.53 -0.50
N GLU A 313 11.16 4.37 -0.32
CA GLU A 313 11.11 3.22 -1.26
C GLU A 313 9.80 2.40 -1.14
N ALA A 314 8.90 2.77 -0.23
CA ALA A 314 7.62 2.08 -0.07
C ALA A 314 6.73 2.25 -1.30
N ASP A 315 5.98 1.20 -1.67
CA ASP A 315 5.08 1.25 -2.82
C ASP A 315 3.88 2.19 -2.55
N VAL A 316 3.47 2.31 -1.29
CA VAL A 316 2.31 3.10 -0.85
C VAL A 316 2.59 3.80 0.47
N ILE A 317 2.03 5.01 0.63
CA ILE A 317 2.11 5.79 1.88
C ILE A 317 0.71 6.03 2.44
N VAL A 318 0.53 5.70 3.71
CA VAL A 318 -0.69 5.97 4.48
C VAL A 318 -0.34 6.90 5.63
N LYS A 319 -0.93 8.09 5.58
CA LYS A 319 -0.78 9.13 6.60
C LYS A 319 -1.93 9.03 7.59
N LEU A 320 -1.62 8.99 8.88
CA LEU A 320 -2.61 9.01 9.96
C LEU A 320 -2.32 10.16 10.90
N SER A 321 -3.35 10.81 11.46
CA SER A 321 -3.11 11.94 12.36
C SER A 321 -2.48 11.49 13.69
N ARG A 322 -3.05 10.47 14.31
CA ARG A 322 -2.56 9.90 15.57
C ARG A 322 -2.81 8.41 15.63
N TRP A 323 -1.82 7.67 16.11
CA TRP A 323 -1.99 6.26 16.38
C TRP A 323 -2.94 6.02 17.55
N ASP A 324 -3.94 5.18 17.31
CA ASP A 324 -4.85 4.67 18.33
C ASP A 324 -5.31 3.25 17.91
N PRO A 325 -5.11 2.24 18.78
CA PRO A 325 -5.45 0.85 18.47
C PRO A 325 -6.93 0.64 18.14
N GLU A 326 -7.85 1.48 18.62
CA GLU A 326 -9.28 1.36 18.28
C GLU A 326 -9.54 1.62 16.80
N TYR A 327 -8.67 2.36 16.12
CA TYR A 327 -8.78 2.69 14.70
C TYR A 327 -7.90 1.79 13.81
N CYS A 328 -7.34 0.71 14.35
CA CYS A 328 -6.46 -0.20 13.59
C CYS A 328 -7.15 -0.75 12.33
N GLN A 329 -8.43 -1.13 12.43
CA GLN A 329 -9.22 -1.59 11.28
C GLN A 329 -9.38 -0.51 10.21
N THR A 330 -9.62 0.74 10.60
CA THR A 330 -9.73 1.86 9.67
C THR A 330 -8.40 2.12 8.95
N ILE A 331 -7.29 2.09 9.68
CA ILE A 331 -5.95 2.24 9.09
C ILE A 331 -5.66 1.08 8.12
N ALA A 332 -5.98 -0.15 8.50
CA ALA A 332 -5.85 -1.31 7.64
C ALA A 332 -6.74 -1.19 6.39
N GLN A 333 -7.98 -0.70 6.52
CA GLN A 333 -8.87 -0.44 5.39
C GLN A 333 -8.26 0.59 4.42
N SER A 334 -7.71 1.69 4.95
CA SER A 334 -6.99 2.68 4.14
C SER A 334 -5.77 2.09 3.45
N CYS A 335 -5.04 1.18 4.09
CA CYS A 335 -3.95 0.44 3.47
C CYS A 335 -4.44 -0.42 2.30
N LEU A 336 -5.54 -1.16 2.47
CA LEU A 336 -6.12 -1.98 1.39
C LEU A 336 -6.61 -1.12 0.22
N SER A 337 -7.28 0.01 0.50
CA SER A 337 -7.72 0.97 -0.50
C SER A 337 -6.53 1.51 -1.31
N ALA A 338 -5.45 1.90 -0.62
CA ALA A 338 -4.26 2.45 -1.26
C ALA A 338 -3.52 1.41 -2.11
N LEU A 339 -3.39 0.16 -1.62
CA LEU A 339 -2.86 -0.96 -2.40
C LEU A 339 -3.72 -1.26 -3.63
N LYS A 340 -5.04 -1.21 -3.49
CA LYS A 340 -5.97 -1.37 -4.61
C LYS A 340 -5.66 -0.34 -5.69
N GLN A 341 -5.62 0.94 -5.34
CA GLN A 341 -5.32 2.02 -6.29
C GLN A 341 -3.97 1.84 -6.99
N LEU A 342 -2.94 1.39 -6.26
CA LEU A 342 -1.63 1.08 -6.85
C LEU A 342 -1.73 -0.05 -7.88
N ILE A 343 -2.34 -1.19 -7.53
CA ILE A 343 -2.42 -2.36 -8.42
C ILE A 343 -3.27 -2.07 -9.65
N LEU A 344 -4.33 -1.27 -9.51
CA LEU A 344 -5.15 -0.84 -10.63
C LEU A 344 -4.38 0.08 -11.58
N SER A 345 -3.41 0.86 -11.06
CA SER A 345 -2.53 1.71 -11.87
C SER A 345 -1.44 0.93 -12.63
N ASP A 346 -0.94 -0.19 -12.08
CA ASP A 346 -0.04 -1.14 -12.76
C ASP A 346 -0.47 -2.59 -12.47
N LYS A 347 -1.34 -3.13 -13.34
CA LYS A 347 -1.89 -4.49 -13.19
C LYS A 347 -0.84 -5.60 -13.30
N GLN A 348 0.34 -5.29 -13.83
CA GLN A 348 1.44 -6.25 -13.95
C GLN A 348 2.31 -6.29 -12.69
N LEU A 349 2.13 -5.35 -11.77
CA LEU A 349 2.98 -5.20 -10.59
C LEU A 349 3.03 -6.44 -9.68
N PRO A 350 1.92 -7.12 -9.33
CA PRO A 350 1.98 -8.39 -8.60
C PRO A 350 2.80 -9.46 -9.34
N GLY A 351 2.66 -9.53 -10.67
CA GLY A 351 3.42 -10.46 -11.51
C GLY A 351 4.92 -10.14 -11.55
N LYS A 352 5.29 -8.86 -11.60
CA LYS A 352 6.68 -8.39 -11.50
C LYS A 352 7.29 -8.75 -10.15
N LYS A 353 6.59 -8.51 -9.03
CA LYS A 353 7.07 -8.89 -7.69
C LYS A 353 7.25 -10.40 -7.56
N SER A 354 6.31 -11.20 -8.08
CA SER A 354 6.46 -12.67 -8.16
C SER A 354 7.67 -13.10 -8.99
N LEU A 355 7.94 -12.44 -10.12
CA LEU A 355 9.15 -12.70 -10.91
C LEU A 355 10.42 -12.35 -10.13
N TYR A 356 10.44 -11.22 -9.43
CA TYR A 356 11.57 -10.77 -8.62
C TYR A 356 11.91 -11.77 -7.50
N ILE A 357 10.89 -12.33 -6.83
CA ILE A 357 11.06 -13.42 -5.85
C ILE A 357 11.72 -14.64 -6.51
N ARG A 358 11.20 -15.09 -7.66
CA ARG A 358 11.73 -16.28 -8.37
C ARG A 358 13.17 -16.13 -8.83
N LEU A 359 13.63 -14.90 -9.04
CA LEU A 359 15.02 -14.58 -9.39
C LEU A 359 15.91 -14.37 -8.16
N GLY A 360 15.36 -14.51 -6.94
CA GLY A 360 16.12 -14.46 -5.70
C GLY A 360 16.36 -13.06 -5.14
N CYS A 361 15.49 -12.09 -5.43
CA CYS A 361 15.55 -10.72 -4.89
C CYS A 361 16.93 -10.06 -5.08
N ARG A 362 17.46 -10.06 -6.31
CA ARG A 362 18.85 -9.69 -6.63
C ARG A 362 19.22 -8.23 -6.38
N GLY A 363 18.27 -7.36 -6.04
CA GLY A 363 18.49 -5.93 -5.85
C GLY A 363 18.38 -5.11 -7.15
N ASP A 364 17.87 -5.68 -8.22
CA ASP A 364 17.60 -5.01 -9.51
C ASP A 364 16.16 -4.47 -9.64
N TRP A 365 15.40 -4.45 -8.55
CA TRP A 365 14.08 -3.82 -8.50
C TRP A 365 14.21 -2.30 -8.74
N PRO A 366 13.26 -1.63 -9.43
CA PRO A 366 12.07 -2.17 -10.11
C PRO A 366 12.33 -2.71 -11.52
N ASN A 367 13.53 -2.49 -12.06
CA ASN A 367 13.89 -2.82 -13.44
C ASN A 367 14.62 -4.16 -13.54
N ILE A 368 13.86 -5.24 -13.34
CA ILE A 368 14.36 -6.63 -13.33
C ILE A 368 15.17 -6.93 -14.59
N LYS A 369 16.45 -7.25 -14.40
CA LYS A 369 17.40 -7.56 -15.47
C LYS A 369 17.25 -9.01 -15.95
N PRO A 370 17.74 -9.36 -17.16
CA PRO A 370 17.71 -10.73 -17.64
C PRO A 370 18.40 -11.74 -16.70
N PRO A 371 18.07 -13.04 -16.80
CA PRO A 371 18.82 -14.10 -16.14
C PRO A 371 20.30 -14.05 -16.56
N GLY A 372 21.22 -14.19 -15.60
CA GLY A 372 22.67 -14.12 -15.86
C GLY A 372 23.32 -12.74 -15.68
N TRP A 373 22.54 -11.68 -15.43
CA TRP A 373 23.07 -10.39 -14.99
C TRP A 373 23.57 -10.45 -13.54
N ASP A 374 24.80 -9.96 -13.29
CA ASP A 374 25.42 -9.90 -11.97
C ASP A 374 25.25 -8.50 -11.35
N PRO A 375 24.56 -8.36 -10.20
CA PRO A 375 24.45 -7.09 -9.47
C PRO A 375 25.78 -6.55 -8.94
N SER A 376 26.80 -7.39 -8.82
CA SER A 376 28.15 -7.01 -8.38
C SER A 376 29.06 -6.55 -9.52
N GLY A 377 28.67 -6.84 -10.76
CA GLY A 377 29.37 -6.41 -11.96
C GLY A 377 29.10 -4.93 -12.18
N GLY A 378 30.06 -4.06 -11.83
CA GLY A 378 30.04 -2.68 -12.29
C GLY A 378 29.81 -2.66 -13.81
N GLN A 379 29.10 -1.64 -14.30
CA GLN A 379 28.77 -1.51 -15.72
C GLN A 379 30.00 -1.71 -16.61
N ASP A 380 30.15 -2.92 -17.15
CA ASP A 380 31.07 -3.21 -18.23
C ASP A 380 30.45 -2.67 -19.51
N VAL A 381 31.01 -1.53 -19.93
CA VAL A 381 31.29 -1.11 -21.30
C VAL A 381 30.74 -2.03 -22.40
N SER A 382 29.81 -1.52 -23.18
CA SER A 382 29.57 -1.93 -24.58
C SER A 382 29.47 -0.64 -25.39
N SER A 383 30.58 -0.15 -25.97
CA SER A 383 31.04 -0.45 -27.34
C SER A 383 30.09 0.11 -28.40
N ASP A 384 30.24 1.40 -28.69
CA ASP A 384 30.04 1.94 -30.04
C ASP A 384 31.36 2.57 -30.48
N ALA A 385 32.15 1.77 -31.19
CA ALA A 385 33.16 2.17 -32.16
C ALA A 385 33.26 1.05 -33.21
#